data_AF-W4VLE4-F1
#
_entry.id   AF-W4VLE4-F1
#
_cell.length_a   1.000
_cell.length_b   1.000
_cell.length_c   1.000
_cell.angle_alpha   90.00
_cell.angle_beta   90.00
_cell.angle_gamma   90.00
#
_symmetry.space_group_name_H-M   'P 1'
#
loop_
_entity.id
_entity.type
_entity.pdbx_description
1 polymer ?
#
loop_
_entity_poly.entity_id
_entity_poly.type
_entity_poly.pdbx_seq_one_letter_code
_entity_poly.pdbx_strand_id
1 'polypeptide(L)'
;MGANQVVNISFSVTRKETYYLRALELALHDAYQKAVTISQFMRVTLNPIPVSILEQSILQPPTPYKRISSTELVGGIATPIEPGRIEIETKLETNFNFFPT
;
A
#
# COMPACT_ATOMS: atom_id res chain seq x y z
N MET A 1 43.63 9.85 -6.36
CA MET A 1 43.02 8.52 -6.11
C MET A 1 41.85 8.72 -5.17
N GLY A 2 40.66 9.02 -5.70
CA GLY A 2 39.45 9.23 -4.90
C GLY A 2 38.64 7.95 -4.87
N ALA A 3 38.75 7.18 -3.79
CA ALA A 3 37.95 5.98 -3.57
C ALA A 3 36.63 6.39 -2.91
N ASN A 4 35.56 6.53 -3.70
CA ASN A 4 34.22 6.67 -3.14
C ASN A 4 33.76 5.30 -2.63
N GLN A 5 33.72 5.13 -1.31
CA GLN A 5 33.14 3.96 -0.66
C GLN A 5 31.62 3.99 -0.87
N VAL A 6 31.12 3.15 -1.77
CA VAL A 6 29.69 2.84 -1.85
C VAL A 6 29.34 2.04 -0.60
N VAL A 7 28.78 2.71 0.40
CA VAL A 7 28.18 2.05 1.56
C VAL A 7 26.84 1.48 1.12
N ASN A 8 26.79 0.18 0.86
CA ASN A 8 25.54 -0.55 0.67
C ASN A 8 24.88 -0.75 2.04
N ILE A 9 24.15 0.27 2.51
CA ILE A 9 23.33 0.20 3.72
C ILE A 9 22.14 -0.72 3.49
N SER A 10 22.22 -1.95 4.02
CA SER A 10 21.08 -2.85 4.11
C SER A 10 20.23 -2.46 5.32
N PHE A 11 19.12 -1.76 5.09
CA PHE A 11 18.13 -1.47 6.13
C PHE A 11 17.32 -2.74 6.44
N SER A 12 17.88 -3.61 7.28
CA SER A 12 17.12 -4.65 7.98
C SER A 12 16.30 -3.98 9.09
N VAL A 13 15.16 -3.39 8.71
CA VAL A 13 14.19 -2.89 9.70
C VAL A 13 13.59 -4.09 10.44
N THR A 14 13.99 -4.27 11.70
CA THR A 14 13.51 -5.29 12.65
C THR A 14 12.00 -5.21 12.93
N ARG A 15 11.30 -4.18 12.43
CA ARG A 15 9.86 -3.94 12.65
C ARG A 15 9.00 -4.00 11.38
N LYS A 16 9.53 -4.48 10.23
CA LYS A 16 8.80 -4.50 8.94
C LYS A 16 7.44 -5.20 9.06
N GLU A 17 7.38 -6.28 9.82
CA GLU A 17 6.17 -7.07 10.01
C GLU A 17 5.05 -6.28 10.71
N THR A 18 5.36 -5.53 11.78
CA THR A 18 4.36 -4.71 12.47
C THR A 18 3.78 -3.62 11.57
N TYR A 19 4.64 -2.94 10.80
CA TYR A 19 4.18 -1.91 9.87
C TYR A 19 3.40 -2.49 8.69
N TYR A 20 3.77 -3.70 8.24
CA TYR A 20 3.05 -4.42 7.21
C TYR A 20 1.66 -4.86 7.68
N LEU A 21 1.53 -5.43 8.89
CA LEU A 21 0.22 -5.74 9.48
C LEU A 21 -0.64 -4.49 9.64
N ARG A 22 -0.02 -3.35 9.99
CA ARG A 22 -0.72 -2.07 10.04
C ARG A 22 -1.22 -1.61 8.68
N ALA A 23 -0.43 -1.80 7.62
CA ALA A 23 -0.84 -1.50 6.25
C ALA A 23 -2.03 -2.37 5.82
N LEU A 24 -2.01 -3.67 6.14
CA LEU A 24 -3.14 -4.58 5.89
C LEU A 24 -4.43 -4.14 6.60
N GLU A 25 -4.33 -3.74 7.87
CA GLU A 25 -5.47 -3.22 8.63
C GLU A 25 -6.07 -1.98 7.96
N LEU A 26 -5.22 -1.03 7.54
CA LEU A 26 -5.64 0.18 6.85
C LEU A 26 -6.28 -0.12 5.50
N ALA A 27 -5.73 -1.05 4.72
CA ALA A 27 -6.27 -1.46 3.44
C ALA A 27 -7.66 -2.12 3.58
N LEU A 28 -7.84 -2.96 4.59
CA LEU A 28 -9.13 -3.60 4.87
C LEU A 28 -10.17 -2.57 5.33
N HIS A 29 -9.75 -1.60 6.16
CA HIS A 29 -10.63 -0.52 6.60
C HIS A 29 -11.11 0.34 5.43
N ASP A 30 -10.21 0.75 4.53
CA ASP A 30 -10.56 1.50 3.31
C ASP A 30 -11.55 0.73 2.43
N ALA A 31 -11.31 -0.57 2.22
CA ALA A 31 -12.22 -1.43 1.46
C ALA A 31 -13.62 -1.51 2.09
N TYR A 32 -13.70 -1.65 3.41
CA TYR A 32 -14.96 -1.65 4.16
C TYR A 32 -15.70 -0.31 4.02
N GLN A 33 -15.02 0.82 4.18
CA GLN A 33 -15.64 2.15 4.04
C GLN A 33 -16.20 2.38 2.63
N LYS A 34 -15.50 1.90 1.59
CA LYS A 34 -16.01 1.92 0.21
C LYS A 34 -17.26 1.06 0.06
N ALA A 35 -17.26 -0.16 0.61
CA ALA A 35 -18.42 -1.05 0.57
C ALA A 35 -19.64 -0.43 1.30
N VAL A 36 -19.44 0.21 2.45
CA VAL A 36 -20.49 0.95 3.17
C VAL A 36 -21.06 2.06 2.30
N THR A 37 -20.20 2.89 1.71
CA THR A 37 -20.61 4.01 0.85
C THR A 37 -21.46 3.54 -0.33
N ILE A 38 -21.06 2.45 -0.99
CA ILE A 38 -21.80 1.85 -2.11
C ILE A 38 -23.13 1.27 -1.63
N SER A 39 -23.16 0.57 -0.49
CA SER A 39 -24.40 0.00 0.05
C SER A 39 -25.47 1.05 0.36
N GLN A 40 -25.04 2.18 0.94
CA GLN A 40 -25.92 3.30 1.25
C GLN A 40 -26.49 3.93 -0.03
N PHE A 41 -25.65 4.14 -1.04
CA PHE A 41 -26.08 4.65 -2.35
C PHE A 41 -27.10 3.72 -3.01
N MET A 42 -26.85 2.41 -2.99
CA MET A 42 -27.71 1.39 -3.59
C MET A 42 -28.95 1.04 -2.74
N ARG A 43 -29.06 1.54 -1.51
CA ARG A 43 -30.12 1.20 -0.54
C ARG A 43 -30.23 -0.30 -0.27
N VAL A 44 -29.07 -0.95 -0.13
CA VAL A 44 -28.94 -2.36 0.24
C VAL A 44 -28.25 -2.47 1.59
N THR A 45 -28.48 -3.58 2.28
CA THR A 45 -27.79 -3.89 3.55
C THR A 45 -26.45 -4.55 3.25
N LEU A 46 -25.37 -4.01 3.80
CA LEU A 46 -24.02 -4.61 3.73
C LEU A 46 -23.82 -5.64 4.85
N ASN A 47 -23.33 -6.84 4.50
CA ASN A 47 -22.69 -7.72 5.48
C ASN A 47 -21.28 -7.18 5.79
N PRO A 48 -20.96 -6.79 7.04
CA PRO A 48 -19.67 -6.22 7.37
C PRO A 48 -18.50 -7.23 7.29
N ILE A 49 -18.79 -8.53 7.22
CA ILE A 49 -17.77 -9.58 7.10
C ILE A 49 -17.55 -9.88 5.61
N PRO A 50 -16.33 -9.67 5.07
CA PRO A 50 -16.03 -10.01 3.69
C PRO A 50 -16.06 -11.53 3.50
N VAL A 51 -16.55 -11.96 2.33
CA VAL A 51 -16.56 -13.36 1.89
C VAL A 51 -15.16 -13.84 1.53
N SER A 52 -14.34 -12.94 0.98
CA SER A 52 -12.95 -13.22 0.64
C SER A 52 -12.10 -11.98 0.82
N ILE A 53 -10.84 -12.20 1.22
CA ILE A 53 -9.78 -11.20 1.27
C ILE A 53 -8.60 -11.82 0.54
N LEU A 54 -8.15 -11.17 -0.54
CA LEU A 54 -6.97 -11.56 -1.29
C LEU A 54 -5.98 -10.40 -1.27
N GLU A 55 -4.79 -10.65 -0.74
CA GLU A 55 -3.70 -9.70 -0.89
C GLU A 55 -3.16 -9.76 -2.31
N GLN A 56 -3.23 -8.62 -3.00
CA GLN A 56 -2.63 -8.48 -4.31
C GLN A 56 -1.15 -8.21 -4.13
N SER A 57 -0.32 -9.09 -4.68
CA SER A 57 1.12 -8.87 -4.75
C SER A 57 1.39 -7.56 -5.48
N ILE A 58 1.76 -6.53 -4.74
CA ILE A 58 2.49 -5.40 -5.29
C ILE A 58 3.82 -5.96 -5.78
N LEU A 59 4.00 -5.97 -7.10
CA LEU A 59 5.26 -6.30 -7.75
C LEU A 59 6.29 -5.22 -7.42
N GLN A 60 6.73 -5.15 -6.17
CA GLN A 60 7.91 -4.45 -5.72
C GLN A 60 8.15 -4.86 -4.26
N PRO A 61 9.23 -5.60 -3.95
CA PRO A 61 9.71 -5.64 -2.57
C PRO A 61 9.97 -4.20 -2.11
N PRO A 62 9.99 -3.89 -0.80
CA PRO A 62 10.33 -2.56 -0.30
C PRO A 62 11.78 -2.26 -0.69
N THR A 63 11.95 -1.76 -1.92
CA THR A 63 13.24 -1.34 -2.45
C THR A 63 13.48 0.05 -1.90
N PRO A 64 14.65 0.31 -1.30
CA PRO A 64 15.04 1.69 -1.05
C PRO A 64 15.01 2.39 -2.41
N TYR A 65 14.14 3.40 -2.54
CA TYR A 65 13.95 4.17 -3.77
C TYR A 65 15.33 4.65 -4.24
N LYS A 66 15.91 3.99 -5.25
CA LYS A 66 17.08 4.51 -5.93
C LYS A 66 16.58 5.72 -6.71
N ARG A 67 17.24 6.87 -6.55
CA ARG A 67 16.95 8.08 -7.35
C ARG A 67 16.79 7.69 -8.82
N ILE A 68 15.56 7.62 -9.29
CA ILE A 68 15.28 7.59 -10.72
C ILE A 68 15.59 9.02 -11.15
N SER A 69 16.66 9.20 -11.90
CA SER A 69 17.02 10.49 -12.48
C SER A 69 15.78 11.03 -13.19
N SER A 70 15.42 12.25 -12.83
CA SER A 70 14.25 13.03 -13.22
C SER A 70 14.16 13.28 -14.73
N THR A 71 14.00 12.22 -15.50
CA THR A 71 13.83 12.26 -16.96
C THR A 71 12.70 11.37 -17.46
N GLU A 72 12.08 10.54 -16.60
CA GLU A 72 10.96 9.66 -16.98
C GLU A 72 9.60 10.08 -16.38
N LEU A 73 9.56 11.14 -15.55
CA LEU A 73 8.33 11.70 -14.98
C LEU A 73 7.76 12.81 -15.86
N VAL A 74 7.32 12.44 -17.07
CA VAL A 74 6.41 13.31 -17.84
C VAL A 74 5.01 13.15 -17.25
N GLY A 75 4.57 14.15 -16.49
CA GLY A 75 3.13 14.41 -16.30
C GLY A 75 2.53 14.32 -14.89
N GLY A 76 3.31 14.28 -13.82
CA GLY A 76 2.74 14.35 -12.47
C GLY A 76 3.78 14.65 -11.42
N ILE A 77 3.53 15.64 -10.58
CA ILE A 77 4.43 16.13 -9.53
C ILE A 77 4.67 15.00 -8.52
N ALA A 78 5.78 14.25 -8.65
CA ALA A 78 6.26 13.38 -7.60
C ALA A 78 6.97 14.23 -6.55
N THR A 79 6.39 14.31 -5.34
CA THR A 79 7.04 14.97 -4.20
C THR A 79 8.37 14.28 -3.89
N PRO A 80 9.47 15.02 -3.64
CA PRO A 80 10.75 14.38 -3.36
C PRO A 80 10.69 13.57 -2.07
N ILE A 81 10.75 12.24 -2.18
CA ILE A 81 10.89 11.34 -1.02
C ILE A 81 12.34 11.42 -0.54
N GLU A 82 12.53 11.72 0.75
CA GLU A 82 13.87 11.87 1.33
C GLU A 82 14.62 10.52 1.34
N PRO A 83 15.92 10.51 0.96
CA PRO A 83 16.73 9.30 1.01
C PRO A 83 16.80 8.78 2.45
N GLY A 84 16.23 7.60 2.71
CA GLY A 84 16.13 6.97 4.04
C GLY A 84 14.71 6.61 4.49
N ARG A 85 13.67 7.07 3.78
CA ARG A 85 12.28 6.62 4.02
C ARG A 85 12.03 5.25 3.36
N ILE A 86 11.42 4.34 4.11
CA ILE A 86 10.89 3.07 3.59
C ILE A 86 9.37 3.18 3.57
N GLU A 87 8.79 3.02 2.39
CA GLU A 87 7.34 2.95 2.22
C GLU A 87 6.90 1.48 2.27
N ILE A 88 5.80 1.21 2.96
CA ILE A 88 5.19 -0.11 3.05
C ILE A 88 3.76 0.08 2.57
N GLU A 89 3.49 -0.44 1.39
CA GLU A 89 2.18 -0.42 0.77
C GLU A 89 1.57 -1.82 0.82
N THR A 90 0.25 -1.91 0.81
CA THR A 90 -0.48 -3.18 0.70
C THR A 90 -1.74 -2.95 -0.09
N LYS A 91 -2.12 -3.92 -0.92
CA LYS A 91 -3.34 -3.85 -1.72
C LYS A 91 -4.18 -5.08 -1.47
N LEU A 92 -5.43 -4.87 -1.06
CA LEU A 92 -6.40 -5.94 -0.82
C LEU A 92 -7.51 -5.90 -1.86
N GLU A 93 -7.86 -7.07 -2.36
CA GLU A 93 -9.09 -7.32 -3.07
C GLU A 93 -10.06 -8.02 -2.12
N THR A 94 -11.21 -7.41 -1.89
CA THR A 94 -12.20 -7.89 -0.91
C THR A 94 -13.57 -8.01 -1.54
N ASN A 95 -14.27 -9.11 -1.29
CA ASN A 95 -15.65 -9.32 -1.74
C ASN A 95 -16.60 -9.25 -0.55
N PHE A 96 -17.63 -8.41 -0.65
CA PHE A 96 -18.68 -8.27 0.35
C PHE A 96 -20.04 -8.70 -0.21
N ASN A 97 -20.88 -9.26 0.66
CA ASN A 97 -22.25 -9.57 0.30
C ASN A 97 -23.19 -8.41 0.64
N PHE A 98 -24.15 -8.17 -0.24
CA PHE A 98 -25.23 -7.22 -0.05
C PHE A 98 -26.58 -7.93 -0.09
N PHE A 99 -27.53 -7.45 0.70
CA PHE A 99 -28.88 -7.97 0.78
C PHE A 99 -29.90 -6.86 0.49
N PRO A 100 -31.05 -7.17 -0.14
CA PRO A 100 -32.17 -6.25 -0.21
C PRO A 100 -32.57 -5.78 1.20
N THR A 101 -32.99 -4.52 1.30
CA THR A 101 -33.54 -3.96 2.55
C THR A 101 -34.97 -4.45 2.78
#